data_AF-A0A7S2AGW0-F1
#
_entry.id   AF-A0A7S2AGW0-F1
#
_cell.length_a   1.000
_cell.length_b   1.000
_cell.length_c   1.000
_cell.angle_alpha   90.00
_cell.angle_beta   90.00
_cell.angle_gamma   90.00
#
_symmetry.space_group_name_H-M   'P 1'
#
loop_
_entity.id
_entity.type
_entity.pdbx_description
1 polymer ?
#
loop_
_entity_poly.entity_id
_entity_poly.type
_entity_poly.pdbx_seq_one_letter_code
_entity_poly.pdbx_strand_id
1 'polypeptide(L)'
;LFYALWSTAGMAGKHAPWWVVVCIVLGGLALLVITILVHEFGHGLTARHLGGDIHHILLWPFGGLCVHSMPEHVPLREKLWNDWWVTFNGPVTHLVMTPIWIGITALCFLCFHIRYSSADLWSDLNPVNHSGSLTRHPEVMKH
;
A
#
# COMPACT_ATOMS: atom_id res chain seq x y z
N LEU A 1 3.48 -2.77 -2.99
CA LEU A 1 2.10 -3.32 -2.90
C LEU A 1 1.69 -4.02 -4.21
N PHE A 2 1.57 -3.29 -5.33
CA PHE A 2 1.32 -3.87 -6.66
C PHE A 2 2.34 -4.95 -7.09
N TYR A 3 3.58 -4.81 -6.66
CA TYR A 3 4.63 -5.78 -6.99
C TYR A 3 4.56 -7.08 -6.17
N ALA A 4 4.09 -7.05 -4.91
CA ALA A 4 3.81 -8.27 -4.15
C ALA A 4 2.61 -9.05 -4.74
N LEU A 5 1.66 -8.32 -5.35
CA LEU A 5 0.56 -8.88 -6.14
C LEU A 5 1.05 -9.47 -7.47
N TRP A 6 2.02 -8.83 -8.14
CA TRP A 6 2.59 -9.31 -9.41
C TRP A 6 3.58 -10.46 -9.23
N SER A 7 4.43 -10.45 -8.21
CA SER A 7 5.42 -11.52 -7.97
C SER A 7 4.74 -12.84 -7.57
N THR A 8 3.62 -12.77 -6.84
CA THR A 8 2.79 -13.95 -6.51
C THR A 8 1.95 -14.41 -7.70
N ALA A 9 1.53 -13.52 -8.60
CA ALA A 9 0.98 -13.89 -9.90
C ALA A 9 2.05 -14.50 -10.84
N GLY A 10 3.31 -14.09 -10.74
CA GLY A 10 4.46 -14.74 -11.39
C GLY A 10 4.69 -16.17 -10.88
N MET A 11 4.48 -16.40 -9.58
CA MET A 11 4.41 -17.76 -9.02
C MET A 11 3.20 -18.57 -9.52
N ALA A 12 2.15 -17.92 -10.06
CA ALA A 12 1.01 -18.60 -10.66
C ALA A 12 1.35 -19.33 -11.97
N GLY A 13 2.56 -19.11 -12.52
CA GLY A 13 3.08 -19.89 -13.65
C GLY A 13 3.33 -21.37 -13.34
N LYS A 14 3.42 -21.78 -12.06
CA LYS A 14 3.57 -23.20 -11.67
C LYS A 14 2.82 -23.53 -10.37
N HIS A 15 1.57 -23.99 -10.52
CA HIS A 15 0.76 -24.69 -9.49
C HIS A 15 0.25 -23.92 -8.25
N ALA A 16 0.20 -22.58 -8.25
CA ALA A 16 -0.57 -21.89 -7.21
C ALA A 16 -2.06 -22.16 -7.41
N PRO A 17 -2.78 -22.73 -6.42
CA PRO A 17 -4.20 -22.99 -6.59
C PRO A 17 -4.97 -21.67 -6.66
N TRP A 18 -6.00 -21.62 -7.52
CA TRP A 18 -6.72 -20.39 -7.87
C TRP A 18 -7.22 -19.58 -6.66
N TRP A 19 -7.56 -20.26 -5.56
CA TRP A 19 -8.01 -19.62 -4.32
C TRP A 19 -6.90 -18.78 -3.66
N VAL A 20 -5.62 -19.16 -3.80
CA VAL A 20 -4.48 -18.35 -3.31
C VAL A 20 -4.42 -17.02 -4.06
N VAL A 21 -4.58 -17.06 -5.39
CA VAL A 21 -4.59 -15.86 -6.23
C VAL A 21 -5.74 -14.95 -5.84
N VAL A 22 -6.94 -15.51 -5.61
CA VAL A 22 -8.11 -14.75 -5.14
C VAL A 22 -7.85 -14.12 -3.77
N CYS A 23 -7.32 -14.86 -2.80
CA CYS A 23 -6.99 -14.32 -1.48
C CYS A 23 -5.97 -13.18 -1.55
N ILE A 24 -4.97 -13.30 -2.42
CA ILE A 24 -3.95 -12.28 -2.63
C ILE A 24 -4.56 -11.02 -3.24
N VAL A 25 -5.38 -11.16 -4.29
CA VAL A 25 -6.05 -10.02 -4.93
C VAL A 25 -7.00 -9.31 -3.96
N LEU A 26 -7.86 -10.07 -3.27
CA LEU A 26 -8.81 -9.51 -2.30
C LEU A 26 -8.09 -8.87 -1.10
N GLY A 27 -7.01 -9.50 -0.61
CA GLY A 27 -6.17 -8.95 0.44
C GLY A 27 -5.50 -7.65 0.00
N GLY A 28 -4.96 -7.60 -1.22
CA GLY A 28 -4.38 -6.38 -1.79
C GLY A 28 -5.40 -5.25 -1.95
N LEU A 29 -6.62 -5.57 -2.38
CA LEU A 29 -7.71 -4.60 -2.48
C LEU A 29 -8.12 -4.07 -1.10
N ALA A 30 -8.26 -4.94 -0.10
CA ALA A 30 -8.56 -4.52 1.27
C ALA A 30 -7.48 -3.61 1.83
N LEU A 31 -6.20 -3.96 1.62
CA LEU A 31 -5.06 -3.13 2.02
C LEU A 31 -5.04 -1.76 1.33
N LEU A 32 -5.38 -1.72 0.03
CA LEU A 32 -5.50 -0.48 -0.73
C LEU A 32 -6.60 0.41 -0.12
N VAL A 33 -7.79 -0.15 0.14
CA VAL A 33 -8.92 0.59 0.72
C VAL A 33 -8.57 1.11 2.11
N ILE A 34 -7.93 0.31 2.96
CA ILE A 34 -7.46 0.74 4.28
C ILE A 34 -6.43 1.88 4.15
N THR A 35 -5.52 1.78 3.19
CA THR A 35 -4.49 2.81 2.96
C THR A 35 -5.10 4.13 2.50
N ILE A 36 -6.04 4.09 1.56
CA ILE A 36 -6.77 5.27 1.11
C ILE A 36 -7.60 5.86 2.27
N LEU A 37 -8.26 5.02 3.06
CA LEU A 37 -9.04 5.49 4.20
C LEU A 37 -8.18 6.24 5.22
N VAL A 38 -7.02 5.69 5.61
CA VAL A 38 -6.12 6.35 6.56
C VAL A 38 -5.55 7.64 5.97
N HIS A 39 -5.26 7.68 4.66
CA HIS A 39 -4.83 8.89 3.95
C HIS A 39 -5.88 10.01 4.03
N GLU A 40 -7.13 9.71 3.65
CA GLU A 40 -8.25 10.66 3.72
C GLU A 40 -8.58 11.05 5.17
N PHE A 41 -8.40 10.13 6.11
CA PHE A 41 -8.57 10.43 7.53
C PHE A 41 -7.51 11.43 8.02
N GLY A 42 -6.30 11.40 7.47
CA GLY A 42 -5.27 12.42 7.73
C GLY A 42 -5.72 13.82 7.32
N HIS A 43 -6.29 13.96 6.12
CA HIS A 43 -6.90 15.22 5.67
C HIS A 43 -8.01 15.69 6.60
N GLY A 44 -8.96 14.80 6.90
CA GLY A 44 -10.10 15.12 7.76
C GLY A 44 -9.69 15.50 9.18
N LEU A 45 -8.76 14.76 9.79
CA LEU A 45 -8.30 15.02 11.15
C LEU A 45 -7.65 16.40 11.27
N THR A 46 -6.83 16.78 10.29
CA THR A 46 -6.22 18.12 10.25
C THR A 46 -7.27 19.20 10.03
N ALA A 47 -8.23 18.99 9.12
CA ALA A 47 -9.32 19.94 8.90
C ALA A 47 -10.12 20.17 10.20
N ARG A 48 -10.39 19.10 10.95
CA ARG A 48 -11.06 19.16 12.25
C ARG A 48 -10.23 19.87 13.33
N HIS A 49 -8.91 19.66 13.33
CA HIS A 49 -8.00 20.33 14.26
C HIS A 49 -7.91 21.84 14.02
N LEU A 50 -8.09 22.27 12.78
CA LEU A 50 -8.09 23.68 12.36
C LEU A 50 -9.46 24.35 12.51
N GLY A 51 -10.42 23.69 13.18
CA GLY A 51 -11.75 24.22 13.46
C GLY A 51 -12.78 24.02 12.33
N GLY A 52 -12.47 23.19 11.33
CA GLY A 52 -13.41 22.74 10.31
C GLY A 52 -14.22 21.51 10.75
N ASP A 53 -15.20 21.13 9.94
CA ASP A 53 -15.99 19.90 10.14
C ASP A 53 -15.84 18.94 8.97
N ILE A 54 -15.85 17.64 9.26
CA ILE A 54 -15.81 16.57 8.26
C ILE A 54 -17.24 16.13 7.99
N HIS A 55 -17.70 16.21 6.74
CA HIS A 55 -19.04 15.79 6.37
C HIS A 55 -19.10 14.31 6.04
N HIS A 56 -18.22 13.85 5.14
CA HIS A 56 -18.14 12.45 4.75
C HIS A 56 -16.80 12.17 4.05
N ILE A 57 -16.39 10.90 4.12
CA ILE A 57 -15.21 10.38 3.43
C ILE A 57 -15.72 9.41 2.37
N LEU A 58 -15.50 9.75 1.11
CA LEU A 58 -15.82 8.87 -0.02
C LEU A 58 -14.60 8.01 -0.33
N LEU A 59 -14.79 6.69 -0.36
CA LEU A 59 -13.76 5.73 -0.77
C LEU A 59 -14.11 5.15 -2.13
N TRP A 60 -13.16 5.21 -3.05
CA TRP A 60 -13.27 4.64 -4.38
C TRP A 60 -12.07 3.73 -4.68
N PRO A 61 -12.20 2.76 -5.60
CA PRO A 61 -11.08 1.88 -5.97
C PRO A 61 -9.86 2.64 -6.52
N PHE A 62 -10.08 3.81 -7.11
CA PHE A 62 -9.05 4.66 -7.70
C PHE A 62 -8.56 5.80 -6.78
N GLY A 63 -9.10 5.94 -5.56
CA GLY A 63 -8.72 7.03 -4.65
C GLY A 63 -9.76 7.32 -3.58
N GLY A 64 -9.55 8.36 -2.80
CA GLY A 64 -10.47 8.83 -1.77
C GLY A 64 -10.79 10.32 -1.95
N LEU A 65 -11.86 10.77 -1.31
CA LEU A 65 -12.18 12.18 -1.19
C LEU A 65 -12.75 12.46 0.19
N CYS A 66 -12.01 13.22 1.00
CA CYS A 66 -12.50 13.77 2.25
C CYS A 66 -13.24 15.09 2.01
N VAL A 67 -14.57 15.10 2.14
CA VAL A 67 -15.37 16.32 2.06
C VAL A 67 -15.40 16.98 3.43
N HIS A 68 -14.71 18.10 3.55
CA HIS A 68 -14.62 18.91 4.76
C HIS A 68 -15.01 20.36 4.51
N SER A 69 -15.42 21.05 5.56
CA SER A 69 -15.63 22.50 5.58
C SER A 69 -14.55 23.16 6.44
N MET A 70 -14.25 24.43 6.18
CA MET A 70 -13.35 25.25 6.99
C MET A 70 -14.06 26.52 7.44
N PRO A 71 -13.62 27.15 8.54
CA PRO A 71 -14.16 28.42 9.00
C PRO A 71 -14.10 29.49 7.90
N GLU A 72 -15.20 30.20 7.65
CA GLU A 72 -15.27 31.23 6.60
C GLU A 72 -14.75 32.61 7.04
N HIS A 73 -14.64 32.85 8.35
CA HIS A 73 -14.32 34.17 8.92
C HIS A 73 -12.83 34.42 9.17
N VAL A 74 -11.94 33.56 8.63
CA VAL A 74 -10.49 33.69 8.79
C VAL A 74 -9.87 34.52 7.65
N PRO A 75 -8.80 35.29 7.93
CA PRO A 75 -8.10 36.04 6.90
C PRO A 75 -7.54 35.12 5.81
N LEU A 76 -7.50 35.59 4.54
CA LEU A 76 -7.10 34.79 3.37
C LEU A 76 -5.76 34.06 3.55
N ARG A 77 -4.79 34.73 4.18
CA ARG A 77 -3.45 34.16 4.44
C ARG A 77 -3.52 32.94 5.36
N GLU A 78 -4.36 32.98 6.38
CA GLU A 78 -4.54 31.90 7.34
C GLU A 78 -5.35 30.76 6.72
N LYS A 79 -6.38 31.08 5.93
CA LYS A 79 -7.12 30.09 5.14
C LYS A 79 -6.19 29.27 4.24
N LEU A 80 -5.34 29.95 3.47
CA LEU A 80 -4.34 29.28 2.63
C LEU A 80 -3.41 28.40 3.47
N TRP A 81 -2.87 28.91 4.56
CA TRP A 81 -1.99 28.14 5.45
C TRP A 81 -2.66 26.88 6.00
N ASN A 82 -3.94 26.98 6.36
CA ASN A 82 -4.75 25.85 6.81
C ASN A 82 -4.96 24.82 5.70
N ASP A 83 -5.31 25.26 4.49
CA ASP A 83 -5.46 24.39 3.31
C ASP A 83 -4.15 23.67 2.95
N TRP A 84 -3.01 24.36 3.07
CA TRP A 84 -1.68 23.78 2.88
C TRP A 84 -1.42 22.64 3.88
N TRP A 85 -1.72 22.85 5.16
CA TRP A 85 -1.56 21.80 6.16
C TRP A 85 -2.50 20.62 5.95
N VAL A 86 -3.76 20.87 5.61
CA VAL A 86 -4.71 19.78 5.31
C VAL A 86 -4.18 18.96 4.15
N THR A 87 -3.81 19.60 3.04
CA THR A 87 -3.28 18.91 1.85
C THR A 87 -2.00 18.13 2.14
N PHE A 88 -1.14 18.64 3.03
CA PHE A 88 0.12 17.99 3.37
C PHE A 88 -0.04 16.79 4.32
N ASN A 89 -0.99 16.86 5.26
CA ASN A 89 -1.14 15.82 6.29
C ASN A 89 -1.65 14.48 5.73
N GLY A 90 -2.43 14.48 4.65
CA GLY A 90 -2.83 13.23 3.98
C GLY A 90 -1.61 12.40 3.54
N PRO A 91 -0.71 12.93 2.70
CA PRO A 91 0.54 12.27 2.32
C PRO A 91 1.44 11.90 3.49
N VAL A 92 1.51 12.73 4.54
CA VAL A 92 2.34 12.46 5.73
C VAL A 92 1.93 11.17 6.43
N THR A 93 0.65 10.77 6.38
CA THR A 93 0.23 9.49 6.97
C THR A 93 0.98 8.29 6.37
N HIS A 94 1.44 8.37 5.12
CA HIS A 94 2.25 7.32 4.48
C HIS A 94 3.60 7.12 5.15
N LEU A 95 4.18 8.16 5.77
CA LEU A 95 5.45 8.03 6.51
C LEU A 95 5.31 7.09 7.71
N VAL A 96 4.14 7.07 8.34
CA VAL A 96 3.83 6.16 9.46
C VAL A 96 3.34 4.81 8.95
N MET A 97 2.54 4.78 7.87
CA MET A 97 2.04 3.53 7.31
C MET A 97 3.13 2.68 6.67
N THR A 98 4.12 3.28 6.02
CA THR A 98 5.21 2.54 5.36
C THR A 98 5.96 1.59 6.30
N PRO A 99 6.48 2.03 7.47
CA PRO A 99 7.15 1.12 8.40
C PRO A 99 6.19 0.07 8.99
N ILE A 100 4.90 0.40 9.18
CA ILE A 100 3.89 -0.58 9.60
C ILE A 100 3.72 -1.68 8.56
N TRP A 101 3.57 -1.33 7.28
CA TRP A 101 3.43 -2.30 6.20
C TRP A 101 4.70 -3.14 6.01
N ILE A 102 5.88 -2.54 6.16
CA ILE A 102 7.15 -3.27 6.16
C ILE A 102 7.19 -4.26 7.33
N GLY A 103 6.80 -3.84 8.53
CA GLY A 103 6.75 -4.69 9.72
C GLY A 103 5.79 -5.87 9.57
N ILE A 104 4.57 -5.63 9.09
CA ILE A 104 3.58 -6.68 8.79
C ILE A 104 4.13 -7.67 7.76
N THR A 105 4.73 -7.14 6.69
CA THR A 105 5.32 -7.97 5.64
C THR A 105 6.46 -8.83 6.17
N ALA A 106 7.39 -8.23 6.93
CA ALA A 106 8.50 -8.94 7.57
C ALA A 106 8.00 -10.01 8.56
N LEU A 107 6.98 -9.70 9.36
CA LEU A 107 6.36 -10.66 10.27
C LEU A 107 5.75 -11.84 9.50
N CYS A 108 5.03 -11.58 8.40
CA CYS A 108 4.51 -12.65 7.54
C CYS A 108 5.64 -13.52 6.99
N PHE A 109 6.74 -12.94 6.50
CA PHE A 109 7.89 -13.71 6.02
C PHE A 109 8.48 -14.61 7.12
N LEU A 110 8.59 -14.10 8.36
CA LEU A 110 9.06 -14.85 9.51
C LEU A 110 8.08 -15.98 9.91
N CYS A 111 6.78 -15.69 10.02
CA CYS A 111 5.77 -16.65 10.47
C CYS A 111 5.54 -17.77 9.46
N PHE A 112 5.58 -17.48 8.16
CA PHE A 112 5.35 -18.47 7.10
C PHE A 112 6.65 -19.12 6.60
N HIS A 113 7.80 -18.82 7.22
CA HIS A 113 9.13 -19.30 6.79
C HIS A 113 9.39 -19.10 5.28
N ILE A 114 8.82 -18.04 4.70
CA ILE A 114 8.96 -17.76 3.28
C ILE A 114 10.38 -17.22 3.04
N ARG A 115 11.23 -18.02 2.39
CA ARG A 115 12.56 -17.60 1.95
C ARG A 115 12.46 -17.03 0.54
N TYR A 116 12.36 -15.71 0.43
CA TYR A 116 12.45 -15.00 -0.84
C TYR A 116 13.82 -14.31 -0.93
N SER A 117 14.66 -14.72 -1.89
CA SER A 117 15.96 -14.07 -2.09
C SER A 117 15.78 -12.72 -2.77
N SER A 118 16.61 -11.74 -2.44
CA SER A 118 16.67 -10.46 -3.16
C SER A 118 17.06 -10.63 -4.62
N ALA A 119 17.82 -11.69 -4.93
CA ALA A 119 18.16 -12.06 -6.31
C ALA A 119 16.92 -12.53 -7.09
N ASP A 120 16.08 -13.37 -6.48
CA ASP A 120 14.83 -13.86 -7.08
C ASP A 120 13.81 -12.71 -7.23
N LEU A 121 13.78 -11.80 -6.26
CA LEU A 121 12.97 -10.58 -6.32
C LEU A 121 13.37 -9.71 -7.53
N TRP A 122 14.66 -9.51 -7.75
CA TRP A 122 15.19 -8.69 -8.84
C TRP A 122 15.00 -9.35 -10.21
N SER A 123 15.09 -10.67 -10.31
CA SER A 123 14.81 -11.39 -11.56
C SER A 123 13.33 -11.32 -11.94
N ASP A 124 12.42 -11.44 -10.97
CA ASP A 124 10.98 -11.33 -11.22
C ASP A 124 10.56 -9.87 -11.55
N LEU A 125 11.35 -8.88 -11.08
CA LEU A 125 11.09 -7.43 -11.26
C LEU A 125 11.38 -6.97 -12.68
N ASN A 126 12.26 -7.69 -13.38
CA ASN A 126 12.80 -7.25 -14.66
C ASN A 126 11.96 -7.83 -15.82
N PRO A 127 11.08 -7.03 -16.45
CA PRO A 127 10.25 -7.51 -17.57
C PRO A 127 11.08 -7.88 -18.81
N VAL A 128 12.35 -7.44 -18.88
CA VAL A 128 13.25 -7.72 -20.00
C VAL A 128 13.96 -9.08 -19.84
N ASN A 129 13.96 -9.66 -18.63
CA ASN A 129 14.48 -11.00 -18.39
C ASN A 129 13.42 -12.07 -18.73
N HIS A 130 13.25 -12.34 -20.02
CA HIS A 130 12.48 -13.49 -20.53
C HIS A 130 13.33 -14.77 -20.68
N SER A 131 14.48 -14.87 -20.00
CA SER A 131 15.22 -16.12 -19.88
C SER A 131 14.47 -17.07 -18.93
N GLY A 132 13.53 -17.81 -19.50
CA GLY A 132 12.96 -19.00 -18.88
C GLY A 132 14.07 -19.93 -18.37
N SER A 133 13.77 -20.59 -17.24
CA SER A 133 14.37 -21.83 -16.74
C SER A 133 15.77 -22.19 -17.24
N LEU A 134 16.78 -22.21 -16.36
CA LEU A 134 17.80 -23.29 -16.30
C LEU A 134 18.87 -23.13 -15.19
N THR A 135 18.62 -22.37 -14.11
CA THR A 135 19.50 -22.39 -12.91
C THR A 135 18.73 -22.68 -11.62
N ARG A 136 17.58 -23.37 -11.74
CA ARG A 136 16.83 -23.86 -10.59
C ARG A 136 17.62 -25.02 -9.95
N HIS A 137 18.42 -24.69 -8.93
CA HIS A 137 19.05 -25.57 -7.94
C HIS A 137 19.69 -26.89 -8.41
N PRO A 138 21.04 -26.99 -8.40
CA PRO A 138 21.72 -28.27 -8.17
C PRO A 138 22.01 -28.57 -6.69
N GLU A 139 21.92 -27.57 -5.79
CA GLU A 139 22.58 -27.69 -4.47
C GLU A 139 21.65 -28.04 -3.28
N VAL A 140 20.32 -28.13 -3.45
CA VAL A 140 19.40 -28.46 -2.33
C VAL A 140 18.95 -29.93 -2.36
N MET A 141 19.67 -30.80 -3.08
CA MET A 141 19.52 -32.26 -3.00
C MET A 141 20.81 -32.97 -2.59
N LYS A 142 21.59 -32.40 -1.67
CA LYS A 142 22.63 -33.15 -0.95
C LYS A 142 22.68 -32.72 0.51
N HIS A 143 22.17 -33.63 1.35
CA HIS A 143 22.26 -33.72 2.82
C HIS A 143 21.28 -32.87 3.64
#